data_AF-A0A357ZW67-F1
#
_entry.id   AF-A0A357ZW67-F1
#
_cell.length_a   1.000
_cell.length_b   1.000
_cell.length_c   1.000
_cell.angle_alpha   90.00
_cell.angle_beta   90.00
_cell.angle_gamma   90.00
#
_symmetry.space_group_name_H-M   'P 1'
#
loop_
_entity.id
_entity.type
_entity.pdbx_description
1 polymer ?
#
loop_
_entity_poly.entity_id
_entity_poly.type
_entity_poly.pdbx_seq_one_letter_code
_entity_poly.pdbx_strand_id
1 'polypeptide(L)' 'MSVYVAEEFSPEEADVLRRYFTNLYGPVFALVNLPEVVKGALFARYSRSPKSLRRLFLDEFIGELDISGDD' A
#
# COMPACT_ATOMS: atom_id res chain seq x y z
N MET A 1 -25.23 5.28 -4.46
CA MET A 1 -24.04 5.16 -3.58
C MET A 1 -23.40 3.82 -3.90
N SER A 2 -22.18 3.75 -4.43
CA SER A 2 -21.49 2.45 -4.44
C SER A 2 -21.08 2.13 -3.01
N VAL A 3 -21.37 0.90 -2.57
CA VAL A 3 -20.90 0.43 -1.27
C VAL A 3 -19.43 0.11 -1.41
N TYR A 4 -18.59 0.76 -0.60
CA TYR A 4 -17.19 0.38 -0.51
C TYR A 4 -17.10 -0.97 0.19
N VAL A 5 -16.48 -1.94 -0.47
CA VAL A 5 -16.14 -3.23 0.13
C VAL A 5 -14.71 -3.14 0.61
N ALA A 6 -14.53 -3.15 1.94
CA ALA A 6 -13.21 -3.17 2.53
C ALA A 6 -12.51 -4.49 2.20
N GLU A 7 -11.24 -4.40 1.84
CA GLU A 7 -10.41 -5.58 1.67
C GLU A 7 -10.01 -6.12 3.04
N GLU A 8 -10.03 -7.44 3.19
CA GLU A 8 -9.57 -8.10 4.41
C GLU A 8 -8.05 -8.34 4.33
N PHE A 9 -7.38 -8.05 5.44
CA PHE A 9 -5.95 -8.24 5.62
C PHE A 9 -5.72 -9.10 6.85
N SER A 10 -4.71 -9.97 6.79
CA SER A 10 -4.24 -10.66 7.99
C SER A 10 -3.70 -9.65 9.01
N PRO A 11 -3.62 -10.01 10.31
CA PRO A 11 -2.99 -9.15 11.31
C PRO A 11 -1.59 -8.68 10.90
N GLU A 12 -0.80 -9.57 10.32
CA GLU A 12 0.57 -9.32 9.87
C GLU A 12 0.60 -8.36 8.66
N GLU A 13 -0.28 -8.57 7.68
CA GLU A 13 -0.43 -7.66 6.53
C GLU A 13 -0.87 -6.26 6.98
N ALA A 14 -1.82 -6.18 7.91
CA ALA A 14 -2.31 -4.92 8.44
C ALA A 14 -1.21 -4.16 9.18
N ASP A 15 -0.35 -4.84 9.95
CA ASP A 15 0.77 -4.23 10.67
C ASP A 15 1.82 -3.63 9.73
N VAL A 16 2.06 -4.25 8.58
CA VAL A 16 2.89 -3.68 7.53
C VAL A 16 2.20 -2.45 6.92
N LEU A 17 0.95 -2.59 6.49
CA LEU A 17 0.22 -1.53 5.81
C LEU A 17 0.04 -0.27 6.67
N ARG A 18 -0.16 -0.42 7.99
CA ARG A 18 -0.32 0.72 8.93
C ARG A 18 0.87 1.68 8.93
N ARG A 19 2.06 1.22 8.53
CA ARG A 19 3.26 2.07 8.45
C ARG A 19 3.22 3.04 7.28
N TYR A 20 2.50 2.67 6.22
CA TYR A 20 2.55 3.35 4.93
C TYR A 20 1.20 3.91 4.46
N PHE A 21 0.10 3.48 5.06
CA PHE A 21 -1.27 3.89 4.71
C PHE A 21 -2.00 4.44 5.93
N THR A 22 -2.58 5.64 5.81
CA THR A 22 -3.30 6.27 6.93
C THR A 22 -4.62 5.59 7.29
N ASN A 23 -5.18 4.79 6.39
CA ASN A 23 -6.43 4.07 6.59
C ASN A 23 -6.45 2.79 5.75
N LEU A 24 -6.89 1.67 6.34
CA LEU A 24 -6.96 0.36 5.67
C LEU A 24 -8.39 -0.03 5.27
N TYR A 25 -9.38 0.44 6.02
CA TYR A 25 -10.74 -0.07 5.96
C TYR A 25 -11.72 0.89 5.30
N GLY A 26 -11.28 2.10 4.96
CA GLY A 26 -12.09 3.06 4.22
C GLY A 26 -11.62 3.28 2.78
N PRO A 27 -12.49 3.91 1.97
CA PRO A 27 -12.22 4.17 0.55
C PRO A 27 -11.15 5.24 0.31
N VAL A 28 -10.87 6.07 1.31
CA VAL A 28 -9.91 7.18 1.22
C VAL A 28 -8.78 6.96 2.23
N PHE A 29 -7.55 7.16 1.76
CA PHE A 29 -6.32 7.01 2.53
C PHE A 29 -5.21 7.87 1.88
N ALA A 30 -4.14 8.11 2.63
CA ALA A 30 -2.92 8.75 2.14
C ALA A 30 -1.74 7.77 2.29
N LEU A 31 -0.77 7.91 1.38
CA LEU A 31 0.53 7.23 1.49
C LEU A 31 1.47 8.08 2.35
N VAL A 32 2.05 7.46 3.37
CA VAL A 32 3.00 8.08 4.31
C VAL A 32 4.25 7.22 4.41
N ASN A 33 5.37 7.80 4.85
CA ASN A 33 6.61 7.07 5.15
C ASN A 33 7.15 6.20 4.00
N LEU A 34 6.81 6.55 2.74
CA LEU A 34 7.34 5.89 1.54
C LEU A 34 8.24 6.88 0.79
N PRO A 35 9.40 6.44 0.26
CA PRO A 35 10.19 7.25 -0.65
C PRO A 35 9.38 7.69 -1.87
N GLU A 36 9.60 8.90 -2.37
CA GLU A 36 8.84 9.44 -3.52
C GLU A 36 8.99 8.56 -4.78
N VAL A 37 10.17 7.99 -4.99
CA VAL A 37 10.44 7.06 -6.10
C VAL A 37 9.56 5.80 -6.01
N VAL A 38 9.33 5.29 -4.80
CA VAL A 38 8.46 4.13 -4.55
C VAL A 38 7.01 4.49 -4.80
N LYS A 39 6.56 5.67 -4.37
CA LYS A 39 5.19 6.16 -4.67
C LYS A 39 4.96 6.24 -6.18
N GLY A 40 5.91 6.80 -6.92
CA GLY A 40 5.86 6.89 -8.38
C GLY A 40 5.77 5.51 -9.04
N ALA A 41 6.64 4.58 -8.65
CA ALA A 41 6.62 3.21 -9.16
C ALA A 41 5.31 2.47 -8.81
N LEU A 42 4.82 2.62 -7.59
CA LEU A 42 3.56 2.02 -7.13
C LEU A 42 2.37 2.51 -7.94
N PHE A 43 2.23 3.83 -8.16
CA PHE A 43 1.16 4.38 -8.98
C PHE A 43 1.27 3.97 -10.44
N ALA A 44 2.49 3.96 -10.99
CA ALA A 44 2.73 3.51 -12.35
C ALA A 44 2.35 2.03 -12.53
N ARG A 45 2.65 1.17 -11.55
CA ARG A 45 2.29 -0.25 -11.59
C ARG A 45 0.79 -0.46 -11.38
N TYR A 46 0.18 0.30 -10.48
CA TYR A 46 -1.25 0.26 -10.17
C TYR A 46 -2.11 0.60 -11.38
N SER A 47 -1.71 1.57 -12.20
CA SER A 47 -2.48 1.95 -13.41
C SER A 47 -2.64 0.81 -14.44
N ARG A 48 -1.84 -0.25 -14.32
CA ARG A 48 -1.87 -1.44 -15.19
C ARG A 48 -2.22 -2.73 -14.44
N SER A 49 -2.69 -2.63 -13.20
CA SER A 49 -3.00 -3.79 -12.35
C SER A 49 -4.50 -3.83 -12.04
N PRO A 50 -5.13 -5.02 -12.01
CA PRO A 50 -6.49 -5.17 -11.50
C PRO A 50 -6.55 -5.19 -9.96
N LYS A 51 -5.40 -5.24 -9.26
CA LYS A 51 -5.33 -5.32 -7.79
C LYS A 51 -5.61 -3.95 -7.15
N SER A 52 -6.05 -3.95 -5.90
CA SER A 52 -6.08 -2.74 -5.08
C SER A 52 -4.65 -2.21 -4.85
N LEU A 53 -4.51 -0.92 -4.55
CA LEU A 53 -3.20 -0.32 -4.28
C LEU A 53 -2.51 -0.98 -3.06
N ARG A 54 -3.28 -1.33 -2.01
CA ARG A 54 -2.77 -1.98 -0.80
C ARG A 54 -2.30 -3.41 -1.07
N ARG A 55 -3.07 -4.18 -1.84
CA ARG A 55 -2.68 -5.53 -2.24
C ARG A 55 -1.46 -5.53 -3.15
N LEU A 56 -1.42 -4.62 -4.11
CA LEU A 56 -0.26 -4.46 -4.99
C LEU A 56 1.00 -4.13 -4.19
N PHE A 57 0.88 -3.25 -3.20
CA PHE A 57 1.99 -2.90 -2.33
C PHE A 57 2.52 -4.11 -1.53
N LEU A 58 1.62 -4.89 -0.92
CA LEU A 58 2.00 -6.11 -0.18
C LEU A 58 2.64 -7.17 -1.10
N ASP A 59 2.08 -7.36 -2.29
CA ASP A 59 2.51 -8.46 -3.16
C ASP A 59 3.83 -8.14 -3.88
N GLU A 60 4.06 -6.87 -4.25
CA GLU A 60 5.13 -6.51 -5.20
C GLU A 60 6.15 -5.50 -4.63
N PHE A 61 5.84 -4.75 -3.57
CA PHE A 61 6.70 -3.66 -3.10
C PHE A 61 7.31 -3.90 -1.71
N ILE A 62 6.66 -4.66 -0.83
CA ILE A 62 7.16 -4.83 0.54
C ILE A 62 8.55 -5.50 0.61
N GLY A 63 8.83 -6.43 -0.30
CA GLY A 63 10.12 -7.13 -0.36
C GLY A 63 11.24 -6.32 -1.02
N GLU A 64 10.89 -5.29 -1.81
CA GLU A 64 11.85 -4.40 -2.48
C GLU A 64 12.16 -3.14 -1.67
N LEU A 65 11.36 -2.86 -0.63
CA LEU A 65 11.65 -1.83 0.35
C LEU A 65 12.86 -2.29 1.18
N ASP A 66 14.04 -2.03 0.67
CA ASP A 66 15.27 -2.10 1.45
C ASP A 66 15.14 -1.05 2.57
N ILE A 67 14.79 -1.54 3.77
CA ILE A 67 14.59 -0.76 5.00
C ILE A 67 15.92 -0.22 5.55
N SER A 68 17.02 -0.36 4.81
CA SER A 68 18.38 0.04 5.17
C SER A 68 18.68 1.53 4.97
N GLY A 69 17.67 2.34 4.63
CA GLY A 69 17.84 3.71 4.16
C GLY A 69 17.61 4.84 5.17
N ASP A 70 17.65 4.59 6.48
CA ASP A 70 17.62 5.66 7.50
C ASP A 70 18.61 5.31 8.65
N ASP A 71 19.88 5.64 8.45
CA ASP A 71 20.87 5.94 9.51
C ASP A 71 21.05 7.46 9.58
#